data_AF-A0A7X0PCQ8-F1
#
_entry.id   AF-A0A7X0PCQ8-F1
#
_cell.length_a   1.000
_cell.length_b   1.000
_cell.length_c   1.000
_cell.angle_alpha   90.00
_cell.angle_beta   90.00
_cell.angle_gamma   90.00
#
_symmetry.space_group_name_H-M   'P 1'
#
loop_
_entity.id
_entity.type
_entity.pdbx_description
1 polymer ?
#
loop_
_entity_poly.entity_id
_entity_poly.type
_entity_poly.pdbx_seq_one_letter_code
_entity_poly.pdbx_strand_id
1 'polypeptide(L)'
;MLHTLAGTAPLLVLAVGLLAGGSVRAQLAVDNSTAAQRAQEACRTEVSKFEEAIGFIRRSQGNQAAADLKEKLLPARLESEILFKEGYCGLARHIREKKLR
;
A
#
# COMPACT_ATOMS: atom_id res chain seq x y z
N MET A 1 -59.28 23.61 0.62
CA MET A 1 -60.24 22.49 0.78
C MET A 1 -59.74 21.62 1.92
N LEU A 2 -60.50 21.61 3.03
CA LEU A 2 -60.65 20.60 4.10
C LEU A 2 -59.37 20.10 4.82
N HIS A 3 -59.15 20.51 6.08
CA HIS A 3 -59.61 19.89 7.36
C HIS A 3 -58.82 18.62 7.74
N THR A 4 -57.92 18.68 8.74
CA THR A 4 -58.13 18.38 10.19
C THR A 4 -57.89 16.90 10.53
N LEU A 5 -57.05 16.62 11.54
CA LEU A 5 -57.09 15.55 12.57
C LEU A 5 -55.74 15.63 13.33
N ALA A 6 -55.57 16.32 14.47
CA ALA A 6 -56.19 16.21 15.80
C ALA A 6 -55.87 14.91 16.57
N GLY A 7 -54.95 15.02 17.55
CA GLY A 7 -54.87 14.28 18.83
C GLY A 7 -54.54 12.78 18.76
N THR A 8 -53.93 12.11 19.74
CA THR A 8 -53.53 12.40 21.13
C THR A 8 -52.48 11.35 21.54
N ALA A 9 -51.55 11.71 22.43
CA ALA A 9 -50.59 10.83 23.13
C ALA A 9 -51.32 9.73 23.97
N PRO A 10 -50.67 8.78 24.69
CA PRO A 10 -49.24 8.65 25.05
C PRO A 10 -48.69 7.20 25.22
N LEU A 11 -47.45 7.12 25.75
CA LEU A 11 -46.94 6.11 26.69
C LEU A 11 -46.40 4.74 26.21
N LEU A 12 -45.13 4.50 26.60
CA LEU A 12 -44.52 3.23 27.04
C LEU A 12 -44.52 2.07 26.02
N VAL A 13 -43.37 1.48 25.68
CA VAL A 13 -42.66 0.54 26.56
C VAL A 13 -41.16 0.55 26.25
N LEU A 14 -40.35 0.81 27.28
CA LEU A 14 -38.96 0.37 27.35
C LEU A 14 -38.93 -1.16 27.31
N ALA A 15 -38.29 -1.74 26.30
CA ALA A 15 -37.80 -3.11 26.38
C ALA A 15 -36.27 -3.07 26.33
N VAL A 16 -35.69 -2.99 27.54
CA VAL A 16 -34.30 -3.35 27.81
C VAL A 16 -34.16 -4.83 27.45
N GLY A 17 -33.41 -5.11 26.39
CA GLY A 17 -33.02 -6.44 25.97
C GLY A 17 -31.54 -6.47 25.67
N LEU A 18 -30.72 -6.41 26.73
CA LEU A 18 -29.32 -6.82 26.71
C LEU A 18 -29.26 -8.28 26.24
N LEU A 19 -29.10 -8.51 24.94
CA LEU A 19 -28.55 -9.77 24.45
C LEU A 19 -27.04 -9.58 24.36
N ALA A 20 -26.44 -9.97 25.49
CA ALA A 20 -25.09 -10.46 25.69
C ALA A 20 -24.28 -10.66 24.41
N GLY A 21 -23.13 -9.98 24.37
CA GLY A 21 -22.10 -10.17 23.37
C GLY A 21 -21.66 -11.64 23.31
N GLY A 22 -21.90 -12.25 22.15
CA GLY A 22 -21.21 -13.44 21.69
C GLY A 22 -20.03 -13.04 20.82
N SER A 23 -18.83 -13.25 21.34
CA SER A 23 -17.50 -13.00 20.78
C SER A 23 -17.35 -13.15 19.25
N VAL A 24 -17.40 -12.04 18.52
CA VAL A 24 -16.72 -11.93 17.22
C VAL A 24 -15.32 -11.39 17.49
N ARG A 25 -14.36 -12.29 17.73
CA ARG A 25 -12.94 -11.93 17.69
C ARG A 25 -12.12 -13.05 17.06
N ALA A 26 -12.23 -13.15 15.74
CA ALA A 26 -11.32 -13.96 14.93
C ALA A 26 -11.05 -13.30 13.56
N GLN A 27 -10.75 -12.00 13.52
CA GLN A 27 -10.28 -11.30 12.32
C GLN A 27 -9.11 -10.37 12.69
N LEU A 28 -7.97 -10.94 13.07
CA LEU A 28 -6.71 -10.19 13.20
C LEU A 28 -5.62 -10.71 12.23
N ALA A 29 -5.84 -11.85 11.58
CA ALA A 29 -4.87 -12.45 10.66
C ALA A 29 -5.03 -11.98 9.20
N VAL A 30 -6.25 -11.59 8.78
CA VAL A 30 -6.54 -11.20 7.39
C VAL A 30 -6.06 -9.77 7.10
N ASP A 31 -6.31 -8.81 8.00
CA ASP A 31 -5.89 -7.41 7.82
C ASP A 31 -4.37 -7.24 7.70
N ASN A 32 -3.61 -8.02 8.48
CA ASN A 32 -2.15 -7.89 8.50
C ASN A 32 -1.50 -8.39 7.19
N SER A 33 -2.09 -9.42 6.58
CA SER A 33 -1.63 -9.94 5.28
C SER A 33 -1.87 -8.92 4.17
N THR A 34 -3.04 -8.28 4.17
CA THR A 34 -3.37 -7.25 3.16
C THR A 34 -2.53 -5.98 3.35
N ALA A 35 -2.25 -5.57 4.58
CA ALA A 35 -1.36 -4.45 4.86
C ALA A 35 0.08 -4.72 4.39
N ALA A 36 0.61 -5.92 4.67
CA ALA A 36 1.94 -6.32 4.21
C ALA A 36 2.04 -6.40 2.68
N GLN A 37 1.00 -6.87 2.00
CA GLN A 37 0.93 -6.87 0.53
C GLN A 37 0.95 -5.46 -0.04
N ARG A 38 0.13 -4.53 0.49
CA ARG A 38 0.13 -3.13 0.04
C ARG A 38 1.49 -2.47 0.24
N ALA A 39 2.18 -2.77 1.34
CA ALA A 39 3.53 -2.26 1.58
C ALA A 39 4.53 -2.77 0.53
N GLN A 40 4.49 -4.08 0.20
CA GLN A 40 5.29 -4.66 -0.88
C GLN A 40 4.99 -4.01 -2.24
N GLU A 41 3.72 -3.79 -2.56
CA GLU A 41 3.30 -3.11 -3.79
C GLU A 41 3.85 -1.68 -3.86
N ALA A 42 3.76 -0.91 -2.76
CA ALA A 42 4.32 0.43 -2.69
C ALA A 42 5.85 0.43 -2.91
N CYS A 43 6.56 -0.55 -2.32
CA CYS A 43 7.99 -0.71 -2.54
C CYS A 43 8.32 -1.03 -4.01
N ARG A 44 7.52 -1.89 -4.66
CA ARG A 44 7.66 -2.17 -6.10
C ARG A 44 7.44 -0.92 -6.94
N THR A 45 6.44 -0.11 -6.62
CA THR A 45 6.20 1.17 -7.31
C THR A 45 7.40 2.10 -7.22
N GLU A 46 8.05 2.20 -6.06
CA GLU A 46 9.26 3.03 -5.91
C GLU A 46 10.42 2.51 -6.78
N VAL A 47 10.61 1.19 -6.84
CA VAL A 47 11.62 0.58 -7.73
C VAL A 47 11.27 0.83 -9.20
N SER A 48 9.99 0.72 -9.58
CA SER A 48 9.54 0.96 -10.95
C SER A 48 9.83 2.38 -11.43
N LYS A 49 9.73 3.41 -10.57
CA LYS A 49 10.08 4.79 -10.93
C LYS A 49 11.56 4.94 -11.30
N PHE A 50 12.44 4.29 -10.55
CA PHE A 50 13.87 4.24 -10.87
C PHE A 50 14.10 3.56 -12.24
N GLU A 51 13.50 2.40 -12.45
CA GLU A 51 13.62 1.66 -13.71
C GLU A 51 13.04 2.44 -14.91
N GLU A 52 11.96 3.21 -14.70
CA GLU A 52 11.39 4.09 -15.72
C GLU A 52 12.36 5.21 -16.11
N ALA A 53 13.04 5.82 -15.14
CA ALA A 53 14.08 6.82 -15.39
C ALA A 53 15.25 6.23 -16.20
N ILE A 54 15.76 5.05 -15.82
CA ILE A 54 16.76 4.33 -16.61
C ILE A 54 16.22 4.00 -18.02
N GLY A 55 14.95 3.61 -18.12
CA GLY A 55 14.26 3.38 -19.38
C GLY A 55 14.19 4.62 -20.29
N PHE A 56 14.01 5.82 -19.72
CA PHE A 56 14.09 7.08 -20.45
C PHE A 56 15.51 7.33 -20.99
N ILE A 57 16.55 7.12 -20.17
CA ILE A 57 17.94 7.24 -20.62
C ILE A 57 18.22 6.26 -21.75
N ARG A 58 17.71 5.03 -21.66
CA ARG A 58 17.87 4.03 -22.71
C ARG A 58 17.27 4.48 -24.04
N ARG A 59 16.07 5.08 -24.00
CA ARG A 59 15.39 5.58 -25.21
C ARG A 59 16.05 6.83 -25.78
N SER A 60 16.62 7.69 -24.94
CA SER A 60 17.19 8.98 -25.36
C SER A 60 18.67 8.92 -25.72
N GLN A 61 19.46 8.07 -25.04
CA GLN A 61 20.92 8.01 -25.13
C GLN A 61 21.45 6.62 -25.49
N GLY A 62 20.56 5.63 -25.61
CA GLY A 62 20.90 4.27 -26.04
C GLY A 62 21.16 3.29 -24.90
N ASN A 63 21.25 2.01 -25.27
CA ASN A 63 21.37 0.90 -24.32
C ASN A 63 22.62 0.99 -23.44
N GLN A 64 23.78 1.33 -24.01
CA GLN A 64 25.03 1.39 -23.27
C GLN A 64 25.00 2.48 -22.19
N ALA A 65 24.52 3.68 -22.53
CA ALA A 65 24.44 4.80 -21.59
C ALA A 65 23.54 4.47 -20.39
N ALA A 66 22.41 3.81 -20.63
CA ALA A 66 21.51 3.37 -19.56
C ALA A 66 22.12 2.27 -18.69
N ALA A 67 22.81 1.30 -19.31
CA ALA A 67 23.50 0.23 -18.58
C ALA A 67 24.63 0.79 -17.71
N ASP A 68 25.49 1.65 -18.25
CA ASP A 68 26.58 2.27 -17.51
C ASP A 68 26.06 3.15 -16.36
N LEU A 69 24.98 3.90 -16.60
CA LEU A 69 24.36 4.71 -15.55
C LEU A 69 23.76 3.83 -14.45
N LYS A 70 22.99 2.80 -14.82
CA LYS A 70 22.41 1.88 -13.83
C LYS A 70 23.51 1.19 -13.03
N GLU A 71 24.57 0.70 -13.66
CA GLU A 71 25.68 0.05 -12.96
C GLU A 71 26.40 1.01 -11.99
N LYS A 72 26.55 2.30 -12.34
CA LYS A 72 27.13 3.31 -11.45
C LYS A 72 26.25 3.63 -10.25
N LEU A 73 24.93 3.72 -10.45
CA LEU A 73 23.97 4.12 -9.42
C LEU A 73 23.55 2.96 -8.52
N LEU A 74 23.33 1.80 -9.12
CA LEU A 74 22.81 0.59 -8.49
C LEU A 74 23.44 -0.64 -9.19
N PRO A 75 24.68 -1.02 -8.81
CA PRO A 75 25.38 -2.15 -9.42
C PRO A 75 24.55 -3.44 -9.36
N ALA A 76 24.56 -4.23 -10.43
CA ALA A 76 23.69 -5.42 -10.54
C ALA A 76 23.90 -6.43 -9.40
N ARG A 77 25.15 -6.56 -8.90
CA ARG A 77 25.46 -7.41 -7.74
C ARG A 77 24.79 -6.90 -6.46
N LEU A 78 24.86 -5.59 -6.23
CA LEU A 78 24.25 -4.96 -5.05
C LEU A 78 22.73 -5.03 -5.11
N GLU A 79 22.14 -4.76 -6.29
CA GLU A 79 20.70 -4.93 -6.53
C GLU A 79 20.24 -6.36 -6.17
N SER A 80 20.96 -7.36 -6.69
CA SER A 80 20.67 -8.78 -6.45
C SER A 80 20.82 -9.15 -4.97
N GLU A 81 21.86 -8.66 -4.30
CA GLU A 81 22.09 -8.90 -2.88
C GLU A 81 20.97 -8.31 -2.01
N ILE A 82 20.57 -7.07 -2.27
CA ILE A 82 19.49 -6.41 -1.53
C ILE A 82 18.16 -7.11 -1.80
N LEU A 83 17.85 -7.44 -3.04
CA LEU A 83 16.62 -8.16 -3.38
C LEU A 83 16.56 -9.53 -2.70
N PHE A 84 17.68 -10.24 -2.63
CA PHE A 84 17.75 -11.54 -1.97
C PHE A 84 17.56 -11.44 -0.44
N LYS A 85 18.20 -10.45 0.21
CA LYS A 85 18.18 -10.31 1.67
C LYS A 85 16.95 -9.59 2.20
N GLU A 86 16.47 -8.57 1.48
CA GLU A 86 15.49 -7.60 1.97
C GLU A 86 14.29 -7.41 1.03
N GLY A 87 14.33 -8.02 -0.16
CA GLY A 87 13.28 -7.87 -1.17
C GLY A 87 13.15 -6.44 -1.71
N TYR A 88 12.01 -6.17 -2.34
CA TYR A 88 11.72 -4.88 -2.97
C TYR A 88 11.72 -3.70 -1.99
N CYS A 89 11.38 -3.93 -0.72
CA CYS A 89 11.36 -2.86 0.27
C CYS A 89 12.76 -2.43 0.71
N GLY A 90 13.70 -3.37 0.82
CA GLY A 90 15.12 -3.03 1.01
C GLY A 90 15.67 -2.26 -0.18
N LEU A 91 15.34 -2.70 -1.39
CA LEU A 91 15.78 -2.02 -2.62
C LEU A 91 15.21 -0.61 -2.73
N ALA A 92 13.91 -0.46 -2.48
CA ALA A 92 13.26 0.86 -2.44
C ALA A 92 13.88 1.77 -1.37
N ARG A 93 14.23 1.24 -0.19
CA ARG A 93 14.96 1.99 0.83
C ARG A 93 16.31 2.48 0.31
N HIS A 94 17.10 1.59 -0.29
CA HIS A 94 18.40 1.94 -0.86
C HIS A 94 18.29 3.05 -1.92
N ILE A 95 17.32 2.94 -2.85
CA ILE A 95 17.03 3.94 -3.88
C ILE A 95 16.70 5.31 -3.25
N ARG A 96 15.93 5.35 -2.17
CA ARG A 96 15.61 6.60 -1.45
C ARG A 96 16.81 7.22 -0.78
N GLU A 97 17.59 6.42 -0.06
CA GLU A 97 18.78 6.88 0.67
C GLU A 97 19.84 7.43 -0.27
N LYS A 98 19.98 6.81 -1.45
CA LYS A 98 20.90 7.23 -2.50
C LYS A 98 20.33 8.30 -3.43
N LYS A 99 19.07 8.73 -3.24
CA LYS A 99 18.37 9.73 -4.06
C LYS A 99 18.39 9.39 -5.56
N LEU A 100 18.12 8.12 -5.88
CA LEU A 100 18.19 7.61 -7.26
C LEU A 100 16.88 7.73 -8.03
N ARG A 101 15.79 8.14 -7.37
CA ARG A 101 14.48 8.36 -7.97
C ARG A 101 14.28 9.82 -8.39
#